data_AF-X1NXG4-F1
#
_entry.id   AF-X1NXG4-F1
#
_cell.length_a   1.000
_cell.length_b   1.000
_cell.length_c   1.000
_cell.angle_alpha   90.00
_cell.angle_beta   90.00
_cell.angle_gamma   90.00
#
_symmetry.space_group_name_H-M   'P 1'
#
loop_
_entity.id
_entity.type
_entity.pdbx_description
1 polymer ?
#
loop_
_entity_poly.entity_id
_entity_poly.type
_entity_poly.pdbx_seq_one_letter_code
_entity_poly.pdbx_strand_id
1 'polypeptide(L)'
;MGTTAMLGSLLTPEMERRGYKKPMSLGPILGAGGLAMIIPPSALAVILAALAEVSVGKVLIAGVFPGLLMATLYSCYIVFRCKFQPSIAPSYKPAKYSLFEKLLDTVRYVLPFGFVIIAVIGFIFLGVASPTEAAACAALVCFIITAAYKSLNWKVVVESAKGTLTICVMMFIILTGATAFSQIMAYSGATAGLVGFVTTLKVSPLLLIIFMQILIMILGCLMEQVSIMMISFPIMLPVVNALGFDMIWFALLVLINMEIRAN
;
A
#
# COMPACT_ATOMS: atom_id res chain seq x y z
N MET A 1 -8.27 1.23 3.39
CA MET A 1 -9.65 1.55 3.80
C MET A 1 -9.73 2.60 4.89
N GLY A 2 -9.00 2.47 6.01
CA GLY A 2 -9.02 3.47 7.09
C GLY A 2 -8.65 4.89 6.65
N THR A 3 -7.60 5.05 5.84
CA THR A 3 -7.16 6.36 5.32
C THR A 3 -8.20 6.98 4.39
N THR A 4 -8.78 6.20 3.48
CA THR A 4 -9.83 6.67 2.56
C THR A 4 -11.08 7.12 3.30
N ALA A 5 -11.52 6.36 4.31
CA ALA A 5 -12.70 6.72 5.12
C ALA A 5 -12.44 7.98 5.97
N MET A 6 -11.25 8.09 6.56
CA MET A 6 -10.82 9.26 7.32
C MET A 6 -10.75 10.52 6.43
N LEU A 7 -10.05 10.44 5.30
CA LEU A 7 -9.94 11.55 4.36
C LEU A 7 -11.31 11.89 3.73
N GLY A 8 -12.11 10.88 3.40
CA GLY A 8 -13.46 11.05 2.85
C GLY A 8 -14.39 11.78 3.80
N SER A 9 -14.47 11.34 5.06
CA SER A 9 -15.33 11.97 6.08
C SER A 9 -14.91 13.41 6.42
N LEU A 10 -13.62 13.73 6.36
CA LEU A 10 -13.10 15.07 6.69
C LEU A 10 -13.11 16.03 5.49
N LEU A 11 -12.65 15.59 4.32
CA LEU A 11 -12.40 16.46 3.18
C LEU A 11 -13.61 16.61 2.27
N THR A 12 -14.41 15.55 2.06
CA THR A 12 -15.60 15.61 1.19
C THR A 12 -16.59 16.72 1.60
N PRO A 13 -17.03 16.81 2.88
CA PRO A 13 -18.00 17.84 3.26
C PRO A 13 -17.43 19.26 3.11
N GLU A 14 -16.14 19.46 3.38
CA GLU A 14 -15.48 20.76 3.22
C GLU A 14 -15.34 21.16 1.74
N MET A 15 -15.02 20.20 0.86
CA MET A 15 -14.94 20.43 -0.58
C MET A 15 -16.32 20.74 -1.18
N GLU A 16 -17.36 19.99 -0.79
CA GLU A 16 -18.74 20.26 -1.20
C GLU A 16 -19.23 21.63 -0.70
N ARG A 17 -18.90 22.02 0.55
CA ARG A 17 -19.18 23.36 1.09
C ARG A 17 -18.54 24.47 0.26
N ARG A 18 -17.36 24.21 -0.31
CA ARG A 18 -16.65 25.14 -1.20
C ARG A 18 -17.15 25.12 -2.65
N GLY A 19 -18.18 24.31 -2.96
CA GLY A 19 -18.79 24.24 -4.29
C GLY A 19 -18.11 23.27 -5.26
N TYR A 20 -17.26 22.36 -4.78
CA TYR A 20 -16.70 21.30 -5.63
C TYR A 20 -17.78 20.30 -6.02
N LYS A 21 -17.77 19.86 -7.29
CA LYS A 21 -18.70 18.81 -7.74
C LYS A 21 -18.24 17.44 -7.23
N LYS A 22 -19.18 16.55 -6.94
CA LYS A 22 -18.93 15.20 -6.39
C LYS A 22 -17.79 14.41 -7.06
N PRO A 23 -17.63 14.40 -8.40
CA PRO A 23 -16.52 13.67 -9.03
C PRO A 23 -15.13 14.18 -8.63
N MET A 24 -15.00 15.48 -8.34
CA MET A 24 -13.73 16.10 -7.94
C MET A 24 -13.52 16.08 -6.41
N SER A 25 -14.59 15.95 -5.63
CA SER A 25 -14.48 15.72 -4.19
C SER A 25 -14.11 14.27 -3.87
N LEU A 26 -14.79 13.29 -4.49
CA LEU A 26 -14.61 11.87 -4.18
C LEU A 26 -13.43 11.24 -4.94
N GLY A 27 -13.25 11.57 -6.22
CA GLY A 27 -12.24 10.93 -7.07
C GLY A 27 -10.80 11.02 -6.52
N PRO A 28 -10.28 12.21 -6.19
CA PRO A 28 -8.95 12.36 -5.61
C PRO A 28 -8.80 11.66 -4.25
N ILE A 29 -9.85 11.64 -3.42
CA ILE A 29 -9.83 10.99 -2.11
C ILE A 29 -9.73 9.47 -2.27
N LEU A 30 -10.52 8.88 -3.17
CA LEU A 30 -10.47 7.46 -3.51
C LEU A 30 -9.08 7.10 -4.06
N GLY A 31 -8.60 7.84 -5.06
CA GLY A 31 -7.26 7.64 -5.64
C GLY A 31 -6.12 7.74 -4.62
N ALA A 32 -6.16 8.72 -3.71
CA ALA A 32 -5.18 8.86 -2.63
C ALA A 32 -5.23 7.68 -1.64
N GLY A 33 -6.42 7.14 -1.40
CA GLY A 33 -6.61 5.94 -0.59
C GLY A 33 -5.95 4.69 -1.17
N GLY A 34 -5.94 4.57 -2.50
CA GLY A 34 -5.20 3.54 -3.24
C GLY A 34 -3.70 3.70 -3.08
N LEU A 35 -3.17 4.90 -3.38
CA LEU A 35 -1.73 5.20 -3.27
C LEU A 35 -1.12 4.89 -1.89
N ALA A 36 -1.90 5.11 -0.82
CA ALA A 36 -1.49 4.81 0.55
C ALA A 36 -1.17 3.32 0.78
N MET A 37 -1.64 2.42 -0.10
CA MET A 37 -1.35 0.99 -0.03
C MET A 37 -0.02 0.61 -0.72
N ILE A 38 0.48 1.45 -1.63
CA ILE A 38 1.71 1.17 -2.39
C ILE A 38 2.92 1.88 -1.77
N ILE A 39 2.75 3.14 -1.37
CA ILE A 39 3.86 3.96 -0.87
C ILE A 39 4.16 3.57 0.60
N PRO A 40 5.42 3.27 0.95
CA PRO A 40 5.80 2.99 2.34
C PRO A 40 5.47 4.15 3.30
N PRO A 41 5.03 3.86 4.54
CA PRO A 41 4.84 2.54 5.15
C PRO A 41 3.49 1.88 4.77
N SER A 42 3.53 0.66 4.23
CA SER A 42 2.32 -0.09 3.83
C SER A 42 2.26 -1.48 4.49
N ALA A 43 1.21 -1.71 5.29
CA ALA A 43 0.97 -3.01 5.91
C ALA A 43 0.66 -4.11 4.88
N LEU A 44 -0.05 -3.78 3.81
CA LEU A 44 -0.39 -4.73 2.73
C LEU A 44 0.85 -5.20 1.99
N ALA A 45 1.78 -4.30 1.69
CA ALA A 45 3.06 -4.65 1.08
C ALA A 45 3.89 -5.58 1.97
N VAL A 46 3.85 -5.38 3.30
CA VAL A 46 4.52 -6.25 4.28
C VAL A 46 3.90 -7.65 4.31
N ILE A 47 2.56 -7.74 4.40
CA ILE A 47 1.83 -9.03 4.39
C ILE A 47 2.14 -9.79 3.10
N LEU A 48 2.08 -9.08 1.97
CA LEU A 48 2.33 -9.66 0.66
C LEU A 48 3.77 -10.16 0.53
N ALA A 49 4.77 -9.40 0.99
CA ALA A 49 6.16 -9.82 1.00
C ALA A 49 6.39 -11.06 1.87
N ALA A 50 5.71 -11.14 3.02
CA ALA A 50 5.76 -12.32 3.89
C ALA A 50 5.13 -13.55 3.22
N LEU A 51 3.98 -13.39 2.54
CA LEU A 51 3.33 -14.46 1.78
C LEU A 51 4.15 -14.94 0.59
N ALA A 52 4.81 -14.02 -0.12
CA ALA A 52 5.70 -14.33 -1.23
C ALA A 52 7.08 -14.82 -0.79
N GLU A 53 7.34 -14.90 0.52
CA GLU A 53 8.62 -15.29 1.10
C GLU A 53 9.81 -14.45 0.57
N VAL A 54 9.57 -13.17 0.30
CA VAL A 54 10.57 -12.22 -0.20
C VAL A 54 10.89 -11.13 0.81
N SER A 55 12.00 -10.42 0.57
CA SER A 55 12.40 -9.29 1.43
C SER A 55 11.35 -8.18 1.40
N VAL A 56 10.77 -7.90 2.58
CA VAL A 56 9.86 -6.77 2.83
C VAL A 56 10.47 -5.45 2.34
N GLY A 57 11.75 -5.23 2.61
CA GLY A 57 12.47 -4.02 2.21
C GLY A 57 12.48 -3.83 0.72
N LYS A 58 12.82 -4.89 -0.03
CA LYS A 58 12.87 -4.82 -1.49
C LYS A 58 11.49 -4.55 -2.08
N VAL A 59 10.42 -5.13 -1.53
CA VAL A 59 9.04 -4.85 -1.96
C VAL A 59 8.65 -3.39 -1.66
N LEU A 60 8.98 -2.87 -0.48
CA LEU A 60 8.73 -1.49 -0.11
C LEU A 60 9.49 -0.49 -1.01
N ILE A 61 10.76 -0.77 -1.31
CA ILE A 61 11.58 0.02 -2.26
C ILE A 61 10.96 -0.03 -3.65
N ALA A 62 10.61 -1.23 -4.12
CA ALA A 62 10.01 -1.45 -5.44
C ALA A 62 8.66 -0.74 -5.58
N GLY A 63 7.91 -0.56 -4.49
CA GLY A 63 6.66 0.21 -4.42
C GLY A 63 6.80 1.71 -4.62
N VAL A 64 7.97 2.30 -4.34
CA VAL A 64 8.14 3.76 -4.43
C VAL A 64 7.99 4.25 -5.87
N PHE A 65 8.62 3.58 -6.84
CA PHE A 65 8.54 3.98 -8.24
C PHE A 65 7.11 3.97 -8.81
N PRO A 66 6.33 2.86 -8.76
CA PRO A 66 4.96 2.85 -9.24
C PRO A 66 4.06 3.78 -8.42
N GLY A 67 4.29 3.92 -7.11
CA GLY A 67 3.54 4.85 -6.27
C GLY A 67 3.73 6.31 -6.71
N LEU A 68 4.97 6.74 -6.98
CA LEU A 68 5.26 8.08 -7.50
C LEU A 68 4.72 8.29 -8.92
N LEU A 69 4.80 7.27 -9.77
CA LEU A 69 4.23 7.30 -11.11
C LEU A 69 2.72 7.53 -11.05
N MET A 70 2.00 6.72 -10.27
CA MET A 70 0.55 6.85 -10.08
C MET A 70 0.18 8.21 -9.45
N ALA A 71 0.93 8.66 -8.44
CA ALA A 71 0.72 9.97 -7.80
C ALA A 71 0.88 11.13 -8.80
N THR A 72 1.87 11.03 -9.68
CA THR A 72 2.10 12.01 -10.75
C THR A 72 0.95 11.98 -11.76
N LEU A 73 0.53 10.79 -12.22
CA LEU A 73 -0.57 10.64 -13.15
C LEU A 73 -1.90 11.17 -12.59
N TYR A 74 -2.23 10.85 -11.35
CA TYR A 74 -3.43 11.38 -10.67
C TYR A 74 -3.36 12.90 -10.51
N SER A 75 -2.21 13.44 -10.10
CA SER A 75 -2.03 14.88 -9.94
C SER A 75 -2.18 15.61 -11.28
N CYS A 76 -1.53 15.11 -12.34
CA CYS A 76 -1.67 15.64 -13.69
C CYS A 76 -3.14 15.60 -14.15
N TYR A 77 -3.81 14.46 -13.98
CA TYR A 77 -5.22 14.31 -14.35
C TYR A 77 -6.12 15.32 -13.62
N ILE A 78 -5.95 15.48 -12.30
CA ILE A 78 -6.71 16.45 -11.50
C ILE A 78 -6.47 17.88 -12.02
N VAL A 79 -5.21 18.27 -12.22
CA VAL A 79 -4.85 19.61 -12.71
C VAL A 79 -5.42 19.87 -14.10
N PHE A 80 -5.28 18.92 -15.02
CA PHE A 80 -5.84 19.04 -16.37
C PHE A 80 -7.38 19.15 -16.32
N ARG A 81 -8.05 18.31 -15.53
CA ARG A 81 -9.52 18.35 -15.40
C ARG A 81 -10.01 19.67 -14.80
N CYS A 82 -9.32 20.20 -13.80
CA CYS A 82 -9.65 21.52 -13.22
C CYS A 82 -9.42 22.66 -14.22
N LYS A 83 -8.38 22.58 -15.08
CA LYS A 83 -8.08 23.61 -16.08
C LYS A 83 -9.08 23.61 -17.24
N PHE A 84 -9.48 22.44 -17.73
CA PHE A 84 -10.45 22.32 -18.84
C PHE A 84 -11.90 22.51 -18.38
N GLN A 85 -12.20 22.25 -17.11
CA GLN A 85 -13.55 22.42 -16.57
C GLN A 85 -13.51 23.21 -15.25
N PRO A 86 -13.33 24.55 -15.27
CA PRO A 86 -13.26 25.34 -14.04
C PRO A 86 -14.52 25.24 -13.17
N SER A 87 -15.66 24.85 -13.75
CA SER A 87 -16.93 24.64 -13.04
C SER A 87 -16.94 23.47 -12.05
N ILE A 88 -15.97 22.53 -12.11
CA ILE A 88 -15.91 21.40 -11.17
C ILE A 88 -15.11 21.71 -9.90
N ALA A 89 -14.28 22.76 -9.93
CA ALA A 89 -13.44 23.22 -8.83
C ALA A 89 -13.41 24.76 -8.81
N PRO A 90 -14.42 25.42 -8.21
CA PRO A 90 -14.50 26.87 -8.18
C PRO A 90 -13.29 27.47 -7.44
N SER A 91 -12.75 28.55 -8.00
CA SER A 91 -11.61 29.25 -7.39
C SER A 91 -12.06 29.97 -6.12
N TYR A 92 -11.49 29.57 -4.98
CA TYR A 92 -11.63 30.30 -3.73
C TYR A 92 -10.41 31.21 -3.53
N LYS A 93 -10.61 32.41 -3.01
CA LYS A 93 -9.49 33.29 -2.58
C LYS A 93 -8.93 32.73 -1.28
N PRO A 94 -7.74 32.10 -1.26
CA PRO A 94 -7.19 31.56 -0.03
C PRO A 94 -7.03 32.69 1.00
N ALA A 95 -7.36 32.42 2.26
CA ALA A 95 -7.03 33.32 3.35
C ALA A 95 -5.52 33.62 3.32
N LYS A 96 -5.16 34.91 3.36
CA LYS A 96 -3.77 35.35 3.29
C LYS A 96 -3.11 35.13 4.65
N TYR A 97 -2.48 33.98 4.84
CA TYR A 97 -1.58 33.74 5.97
C TYR A 97 -0.19 34.29 5.68
N SER A 98 0.49 34.78 6.72
CA SER A 98 1.89 35.20 6.63
C SER A 98 2.77 34.02 6.22
N LEU A 99 3.79 34.26 5.38
CA LEU A 99 4.77 33.22 5.03
C LEU A 99 5.47 32.65 6.27
N PHE A 100 5.62 33.46 7.31
CA PHE A 100 6.21 33.04 8.59
C PHE A 100 5.31 32.06 9.35
N GLU A 101 4.00 32.32 9.41
CA GLU A 101 3.02 31.42 10.03
C GLU A 101 2.96 30.08 9.29
N LYS A 102 2.95 30.12 7.95
CA LYS A 102 2.99 28.90 7.13
C LYS A 102 4.26 28.08 7.36
N LEU A 103 5.41 28.74 7.46
CA LEU A 103 6.69 28.06 7.70
C LEU A 103 6.71 27.44 9.10
N LEU A 104 6.25 28.18 10.11
CA LEU A 104 6.17 27.72 11.49
C LEU A 104 5.26 26.49 11.61
N ASP A 105 4.08 26.51 10.97
CA ASP A 105 3.14 25.38 10.97
C ASP A 105 3.70 24.18 10.20
N THR A 106 4.39 24.42 9.08
CA THR A 106 5.04 23.33 8.32
C THR A 106 6.13 22.65 9.14
N VAL A 107 6.98 23.43 9.80
CA VAL A 107 8.01 22.89 10.70
C VAL A 107 7.38 22.19 11.91
N ARG A 108 6.27 22.72 12.42
CA ARG A 108 5.61 22.18 13.61
C ARG A 108 4.78 20.93 13.33
N TYR A 109 4.19 20.74 12.16
CA TYR A 109 3.25 19.63 11.92
C TYR A 109 3.66 18.70 10.78
N VAL A 110 4.42 19.18 9.78
CA VAL A 110 4.77 18.39 8.59
C VAL A 110 6.18 17.80 8.73
N LEU A 111 7.13 18.61 9.20
CA LEU A 111 8.54 18.22 9.29
C LEU A 111 8.80 16.98 10.20
N PRO A 112 8.15 16.82 11.37
CA PRO A 112 8.37 15.64 12.22
C PRO A 112 7.91 14.34 11.54
N PHE A 113 6.76 14.36 10.86
CA PHE A 113 6.28 13.20 10.11
C PHE A 113 7.11 12.94 8.85
N GLY A 114 7.49 14.00 8.12
CA GLY A 114 8.39 13.90 6.98
C GLY A 114 9.74 13.31 7.36
N PHE A 115 10.27 13.67 8.54
CA PHE A 115 11.51 13.11 9.08
C PHE A 115 11.39 11.60 9.33
N VAL A 116 10.27 11.10 9.88
CA VAL A 116 10.04 9.66 10.03
C VAL A 116 10.08 8.95 8.69
N ILE A 117 9.38 9.48 7.68
CA ILE A 117 9.33 8.88 6.35
C ILE A 117 10.72 8.86 5.72
N ILE A 118 11.44 9.98 5.75
CA ILE A 118 12.79 10.11 5.19
C ILE A 118 13.77 9.20 5.93
N ALA A 119 13.67 9.08 7.25
CA ALA A 119 14.53 8.19 8.02
C ALA A 119 14.30 6.73 7.63
N VAL A 120 13.04 6.28 7.54
CA VAL A 120 12.71 4.90 7.17
C VAL A 120 13.15 4.59 5.75
N ILE A 121 12.75 5.42 4.79
CA ILE A 121 13.12 5.24 3.38
C ILE A 121 14.64 5.34 3.24
N GLY A 122 15.28 6.32 3.87
CA GLY A 122 16.72 6.52 3.82
C GLY A 122 17.50 5.31 4.35
N PHE A 123 17.13 4.78 5.52
CA PHE A 123 17.82 3.61 6.09
C PHE A 123 17.68 2.36 5.21
N ILE A 124 16.49 2.14 4.64
CA ILE A 124 16.22 1.00 3.77
C ILE A 124 16.97 1.15 2.44
N PHE A 125 16.96 2.33 1.82
CA PHE A 125 17.58 2.57 0.50
C PHE A 125 19.11 2.60 0.57
N LEU A 126 19.67 3.18 1.64
CA LEU A 126 21.11 3.22 1.84
C LEU A 126 21.68 1.86 2.29
N GLY A 127 20.82 0.86 2.54
CA GLY A 127 21.22 -0.47 3.02
C GLY A 127 21.85 -0.46 4.41
N VAL A 128 21.74 0.66 5.13
CA VAL A 128 22.33 0.86 6.46
C VAL A 128 21.58 0.05 7.51
N ALA A 129 20.28 -0.14 7.33
CA ALA A 129 19.45 -0.93 8.22
C ALA A 129 18.53 -1.86 7.43
N SER A 130 18.29 -3.05 7.98
CA SER A 130 17.24 -3.94 7.51
C SER A 130 15.85 -3.30 7.71
N PRO A 131 14.82 -3.75 6.99
CA PRO A 131 13.45 -3.22 7.14
C PRO A 131 12.93 -3.28 8.57
N THR A 132 13.32 -4.34 9.30
CA THR A 132 12.95 -4.54 10.70
C THR A 132 13.63 -3.51 11.60
N GLU A 133 14.92 -3.23 11.38
CA GLU A 133 15.66 -2.21 12.12
C GLU A 133 15.15 -0.80 11.78
N ALA A 134 14.88 -0.53 10.50
CA ALA A 134 14.28 0.74 10.06
C ALA A 134 12.90 0.96 10.70
N ALA A 135 12.08 -0.09 10.81
CA ALA A 135 10.79 -0.03 11.50
C ALA A 135 10.93 0.21 13.01
N ALA A 136 11.92 -0.41 13.67
CA ALA A 136 12.21 -0.16 15.08
C ALA A 136 12.66 1.29 15.33
N CYS A 137 13.54 1.84 14.47
CA CYS A 137 13.91 3.24 14.51
C CYS A 137 12.71 4.16 14.28
N ALA A 138 11.84 3.84 13.32
CA ALA A 138 10.61 4.60 13.06
C ALA A 138 9.70 4.66 14.29
N ALA A 139 9.48 3.52 14.94
CA ALA A 139 8.67 3.42 16.14
C ALA A 139 9.26 4.27 17.28
N LEU A 140 10.59 4.23 17.47
CA LEU A 140 11.28 5.05 18.46
C LEU A 140 11.16 6.55 18.17
N VAL A 141 11.33 6.96 16.91
CA VAL A 141 11.14 8.36 16.49
C VAL A 141 9.68 8.81 16.70
N CYS A 142 8.70 7.99 16.32
CA CYS A 142 7.28 8.27 16.58
C CYS A 142 6.98 8.41 18.08
N PHE A 143 7.61 7.59 18.93
CA PHE A 143 7.47 7.68 20.38
C PHE A 143 8.02 9.01 20.92
N ILE A 144 9.22 9.40 20.48
CA ILE A 144 9.85 10.68 20.86
C ILE A 144 8.99 11.87 20.40
N ILE A 145 8.50 11.84 19.16
CA ILE A 145 7.64 12.91 18.62
C ILE A 145 6.35 13.01 19.43
N THR A 146 5.70 11.88 19.71
CA THR A 146 4.46 11.85 20.51
C THR A 146 4.66 12.38 21.92
N ALA A 147 5.82 12.06 22.54
CA ALA A 147 6.22 12.62 23.82
C ALA A 147 6.44 14.14 23.75
N ALA A 148 7.09 14.64 22.69
CA ALA A 148 7.34 16.06 22.47
C ALA A 148 6.04 16.86 22.28
N TYR A 149 5.01 16.30 21.64
CA TYR A 149 3.66 16.89 21.56
C TYR A 149 2.84 16.76 22.84
N LYS A 150 3.40 16.22 23.93
CA LYS A 150 2.71 15.97 25.21
C LYS A 150 1.41 15.15 25.07
N SER A 151 1.33 14.35 24.00
CA SER A 151 0.16 13.52 23.70
C SER A 151 0.39 12.05 24.10
N LEU A 152 1.57 11.73 24.62
CA LEU A 152 1.92 10.40 25.09
C LEU A 152 1.16 10.06 26.38
N ASN A 153 0.27 9.08 26.28
CA ASN A 153 -0.44 8.52 27.42
C ASN A 153 -0.45 6.99 27.33
N TRP A 154 -0.68 6.32 28.47
CA TRP A 154 -0.67 4.86 28.54
C TRP A 154 -1.70 4.22 27.60
N LYS A 155 -2.85 4.87 27.39
CA LYS A 155 -3.89 4.38 26.48
C LYS A 155 -3.40 4.36 25.02
N VAL A 156 -2.74 5.40 24.55
CA VAL A 156 -2.15 5.47 23.18
C VAL A 156 -1.09 4.40 22.98
N VAL A 157 -0.25 4.16 23.99
CA VAL A 157 0.77 3.09 23.94
C VAL A 157 0.11 1.71 23.84
N VAL A 158 -0.87 1.43 24.69
CA VAL A 158 -1.60 0.14 24.69
C VAL A 158 -2.40 -0.05 23.40
N GLU A 159 -3.06 0.99 22.89
CA GLU A 159 -3.82 0.92 21.62
C GLU A 159 -2.88 0.68 20.43
N SER A 160 -1.75 1.36 20.36
CA SER A 160 -0.74 1.16 19.31
C SER A 160 -0.12 -0.24 19.36
N ALA A 161 0.19 -0.73 20.57
CA ALA A 161 0.72 -2.07 20.78
C ALA A 161 -0.31 -3.15 20.41
N LYS A 162 -1.59 -2.98 20.81
CA LYS A 162 -2.67 -3.89 20.42
C LYS A 162 -2.86 -3.93 18.91
N GLY A 163 -2.89 -2.77 18.24
CA GLY A 163 -3.00 -2.71 16.78
C GLY A 163 -1.85 -3.43 16.08
N THR A 164 -0.63 -3.21 16.55
CA THR A 164 0.57 -3.90 16.04
C THR A 164 0.48 -5.40 16.26
N LEU A 165 0.11 -5.83 17.47
CA LEU A 165 -0.03 -7.25 17.83
C LEU A 165 -1.10 -7.93 16.97
N THR A 166 -2.24 -7.29 16.74
CA THR A 166 -3.30 -7.83 15.86
C THR A 166 -2.76 -8.09 14.46
N ILE A 167 -2.03 -7.13 13.87
CA ILE A 167 -1.43 -7.30 12.54
C ILE A 167 -0.39 -8.42 12.56
N CYS A 168 0.48 -8.48 13.58
CA CYS A 168 1.48 -9.55 13.71
C CYS A 168 0.86 -10.94 13.85
N VAL A 169 -0.17 -11.09 14.68
CA VAL A 169 -0.88 -12.36 14.87
C VAL A 169 -1.58 -12.79 13.59
N MET A 170 -2.25 -11.86 12.90
CA MET A 170 -2.84 -12.14 11.58
C MET A 170 -1.75 -12.64 10.62
N MET A 171 -0.62 -11.94 10.51
CA MET A 171 0.50 -12.35 9.65
C MET A 171 1.02 -13.76 10.00
N PHE A 172 1.23 -14.08 11.27
CA PHE A 172 1.75 -15.40 11.66
C PHE A 172 0.76 -16.53 11.40
N ILE A 173 -0.52 -16.34 11.68
CA ILE A 173 -1.56 -17.33 11.36
C ILE A 173 -1.61 -17.57 9.85
N ILE A 174 -1.60 -16.49 9.08
CA ILE A 174 -1.62 -16.53 7.61
C ILE A 174 -0.40 -17.27 7.06
N LEU A 175 0.81 -16.92 7.53
CA LEU A 175 2.05 -17.55 7.09
C LEU A 175 2.07 -19.05 7.43
N THR A 176 1.57 -19.42 8.61
CA THR A 176 1.45 -20.83 9.02
C THR A 176 0.49 -21.60 8.11
N GLY A 177 -0.68 -21.01 7.79
CA GLY A 177 -1.64 -21.64 6.87
C GLY A 177 -1.12 -21.74 5.44
N ALA A 178 -0.50 -20.67 4.92
CA ALA A 178 0.07 -20.62 3.58
C ALA A 178 1.20 -21.63 3.39
N THR A 179 2.12 -21.72 4.36
CA THR A 179 3.22 -22.70 4.34
C THR A 179 2.68 -24.12 4.44
N ALA A 180 1.74 -24.41 5.36
CA ALA A 180 1.11 -25.72 5.45
C ALA A 180 0.40 -26.12 4.14
N PHE A 181 -0.36 -25.21 3.53
CA PHE A 181 -1.03 -25.46 2.26
C PHE A 181 -0.04 -25.67 1.11
N SER A 182 1.01 -24.84 1.02
CA SER A 182 2.07 -24.99 0.02
C SER A 182 2.76 -26.35 0.12
N GLN A 183 3.05 -26.81 1.35
CA GLN A 183 3.59 -28.15 1.59
C GLN A 183 2.61 -29.24 1.16
N ILE A 184 1.33 -29.15 1.50
CA ILE A 184 0.32 -30.14 1.07
C ILE A 184 0.20 -30.18 -0.47
N MET A 185 0.24 -29.03 -1.14
CA MET A 185 0.25 -28.94 -2.60
C MET A 185 1.48 -29.58 -3.23
N ALA A 186 2.65 -29.41 -2.61
CA ALA A 186 3.88 -30.06 -3.03
C ALA A 186 3.83 -31.59 -2.83
N TYR A 187 3.40 -32.05 -1.65
CA TYR A 187 3.28 -33.47 -1.32
C TYR A 187 2.22 -34.21 -2.15
N SER A 188 1.09 -33.57 -2.45
CA SER A 188 0.01 -34.15 -3.27
C SER A 188 0.37 -34.26 -4.75
N GLY A 189 1.49 -33.66 -5.18
CA GLY A 189 1.84 -33.54 -6.59
C GLY A 189 0.98 -32.55 -7.37
N ALA A 190 0.03 -31.87 -6.71
CA ALA A 190 -0.84 -30.87 -7.34
C ALA A 190 -0.01 -29.74 -7.95
N THR A 191 1.03 -29.27 -7.25
CA THR A 191 1.96 -28.26 -7.77
C THR A 191 2.61 -28.70 -9.08
N ALA A 192 3.13 -29.94 -9.14
CA ALA A 192 3.76 -30.48 -10.33
C ALA A 192 2.75 -30.67 -11.48
N GLY A 193 1.53 -31.12 -11.18
CA GLY A 193 0.46 -31.24 -12.15
C GLY A 193 0.02 -29.88 -12.72
N LEU A 194 -0.06 -28.84 -11.88
CA LEU A 194 -0.44 -27.49 -12.28
C LEU A 194 0.65 -26.85 -13.15
N VAL A 195 1.93 -27.00 -12.78
CA VAL A 195 3.07 -26.57 -13.60
C VAL A 195 3.12 -27.36 -14.92
N GLY A 196 2.88 -28.67 -14.90
CA GLY A 196 2.79 -29.50 -16.11
C GLY A 196 1.66 -29.07 -17.06
N PHE A 197 0.49 -28.75 -16.52
CA PHE A 197 -0.62 -28.23 -17.30
C PHE A 197 -0.28 -26.87 -17.91
N VAL A 198 0.32 -25.97 -17.13
CA VAL A 198 0.70 -24.63 -17.61
C VAL A 198 1.82 -24.68 -18.65
N THR A 199 2.78 -25.60 -18.51
CA THR A 199 3.90 -25.74 -19.45
C THR A 199 3.53 -26.49 -20.74
N THR A 200 2.47 -27.30 -20.71
CA THR A 200 1.90 -27.92 -21.94
C THR A 200 1.06 -26.96 -22.76
N LEU A 201 0.49 -25.94 -22.11
CA LEU A 201 -0.09 -24.79 -22.80
C LEU A 201 1.04 -24.04 -23.53
N LYS A 202 1.06 -24.10 -24.87
CA LYS A 202 2.00 -23.35 -25.74
C LYS A 202 1.69 -21.84 -25.75
N VAL A 203 1.68 -21.23 -24.58
CA VAL A 203 1.25 -19.86 -24.37
C VAL A 203 2.42 -19.07 -23.81
N SER A 204 2.54 -17.80 -24.18
CA SER A 204 3.60 -16.93 -23.65
C SER A 204 3.52 -16.85 -22.11
N PRO A 205 4.65 -17.02 -21.39
CA PRO A 205 4.69 -16.86 -19.92
C PRO A 205 4.10 -15.53 -19.43
N LEU A 206 4.25 -14.46 -20.21
CA LEU A 206 3.67 -13.15 -19.89
C LEU A 206 2.14 -13.18 -19.93
N LEU A 207 1.54 -13.92 -20.87
CA LEU A 207 0.09 -14.01 -20.99
C LEU A 207 -0.52 -14.76 -19.80
N LEU A 208 0.20 -15.76 -19.28
CA LEU A 208 -0.19 -16.47 -18.06
C LEU A 208 -0.19 -15.55 -16.84
N ILE A 209 0.83 -14.70 -16.70
CA ILE A 209 0.87 -13.69 -15.63
C ILE A 209 -0.32 -12.72 -15.79
N ILE A 210 -0.59 -12.22 -17.00
CA ILE A 210 -1.75 -11.34 -17.24
C ILE A 210 -3.07 -12.03 -16.86
N PHE A 211 -3.23 -13.31 -17.21
CA PHE A 211 -4.41 -14.07 -16.84
C PHE A 211 -4.55 -14.22 -15.31
N MET A 212 -3.46 -14.51 -14.61
CA MET A 212 -3.45 -14.53 -13.13
C MET A 212 -3.86 -13.18 -12.56
N GLN A 213 -3.37 -12.07 -13.12
CA GLN A 213 -3.73 -10.73 -12.68
C GLN A 213 -5.22 -10.44 -12.90
N ILE A 214 -5.78 -10.80 -14.06
CA ILE A 214 -7.21 -10.63 -14.31
C ILE A 214 -8.05 -11.46 -13.32
N LEU A 215 -7.63 -12.69 -13.04
CA LEU A 215 -8.31 -13.55 -12.08
C LEU A 215 -8.29 -12.95 -10.67
N ILE A 216 -7.14 -12.44 -10.24
CA ILE A 216 -7.00 -11.70 -8.97
C ILE A 216 -7.91 -10.48 -8.93
N MET A 217 -8.01 -9.73 -10.04
CA MET A 217 -8.85 -8.54 -10.14
C MET A 217 -10.34 -8.89 -9.99
N ILE A 218 -10.79 -9.99 -10.63
CA ILE A 218 -12.18 -10.48 -10.54
C ILE A 218 -12.50 -10.96 -9.12
N LEU A 219 -11.62 -11.78 -8.52
CA LEU A 219 -11.76 -12.20 -7.11
C LEU A 219 -11.76 -10.98 -6.17
N GLY A 220 -10.99 -9.97 -6.55
CA GLY A 220 -10.97 -8.63 -6.01
C GLY A 220 -12.35 -8.03 -5.80
N CYS A 221 -13.24 -8.14 -6.77
CA CYS A 221 -14.57 -7.54 -6.64
C CYS A 221 -15.43 -8.20 -5.56
N LEU A 222 -15.15 -9.45 -5.18
CA LEU A 222 -15.98 -10.25 -4.28
C LEU A 222 -15.42 -10.33 -2.86
N MET A 223 -14.09 -10.25 -2.72
CA MET A 223 -13.39 -10.54 -1.47
C MET A 223 -12.50 -9.36 -1.03
N GLU A 224 -12.12 -9.38 0.25
CA GLU A 224 -11.18 -8.41 0.83
C GLU A 224 -9.73 -8.77 0.48
N GLN A 225 -8.85 -7.76 0.45
CA GLN A 225 -7.50 -7.85 -0.12
C GLN A 225 -6.64 -8.93 0.54
N VAL A 226 -6.61 -8.97 1.87
CA VAL A 226 -5.83 -9.97 2.61
C VAL A 226 -6.35 -11.38 2.28
N SER A 227 -7.68 -11.56 2.26
CA SER A 227 -8.32 -12.84 1.94
C SER A 227 -7.93 -13.38 0.55
N ILE A 228 -7.87 -12.52 -0.47
CA ILE A 228 -7.49 -12.94 -1.83
C ILE A 228 -6.03 -13.34 -1.89
N MET A 229 -5.14 -12.54 -1.27
CA MET A 229 -3.72 -12.86 -1.21
C MET A 229 -3.50 -14.24 -0.58
N MET A 230 -4.20 -14.53 0.52
CA MET A 230 -4.12 -15.81 1.23
C MET A 230 -4.49 -17.02 0.37
N ILE A 231 -5.53 -16.90 -0.46
CA ILE A 231 -6.02 -18.02 -1.27
C ILE A 231 -5.18 -18.18 -2.54
N SER A 232 -4.82 -17.07 -3.19
CA SER A 232 -4.20 -17.08 -4.52
C SER A 232 -2.70 -17.33 -4.48
N PHE A 233 -1.97 -16.77 -3.51
CA PHE A 233 -0.49 -16.81 -3.49
C PHE A 233 0.06 -18.23 -3.39
N PRO A 234 -0.45 -19.10 -2.51
CA PRO A 234 0.09 -20.46 -2.41
C PRO A 234 -0.03 -21.27 -3.71
N ILE A 235 -1.01 -20.93 -4.57
CA ILE A 235 -1.22 -21.58 -5.87
C ILE A 235 -0.38 -20.92 -6.96
N MET A 236 -0.27 -19.59 -6.94
CA MET A 236 0.38 -18.82 -8.00
C MET A 236 1.91 -18.79 -7.86
N LEU A 237 2.44 -18.70 -6.64
CA LEU A 237 3.89 -18.58 -6.41
C LEU A 237 4.70 -19.74 -7.01
N PRO A 238 4.30 -21.03 -6.85
CA PRO A 238 5.03 -22.13 -7.46
C PRO A 238 5.06 -22.04 -8.99
N VAL A 239 3.97 -21.57 -9.62
CA VAL A 239 3.88 -21.42 -11.07
C VAL A 239 4.76 -20.26 -11.55
N VAL A 240 4.71 -19.12 -10.86
CA VAL A 240 5.53 -17.93 -11.18
C VAL A 240 7.02 -18.27 -11.06
N ASN A 241 7.41 -19.01 -10.00
CA ASN A 241 8.77 -19.46 -9.80
C ASN A 241 9.23 -20.44 -10.90
N ALA A 242 8.36 -21.40 -11.28
CA ALA A 242 8.64 -22.34 -12.37
C ALA A 242 8.78 -21.66 -13.74
N LEU A 243 8.07 -20.54 -13.97
CA LEU A 243 8.20 -19.72 -15.17
C LEU A 243 9.46 -18.83 -15.17
N GLY A 244 10.21 -18.79 -14.06
CA GLY A 244 11.46 -18.02 -13.94
C GLY A 244 11.26 -16.52 -13.73
N PHE A 245 10.07 -16.07 -13.31
CA PHE A 245 9.82 -14.66 -13.02
C PHE A 245 10.29 -14.28 -11.61
N ASP A 246 10.73 -13.03 -11.47
CA ASP A 246 11.09 -12.47 -10.17
C ASP A 246 9.84 -12.33 -9.28
N MET A 247 9.94 -12.85 -8.05
CA MET A 247 8.84 -12.88 -7.10
C MET A 247 8.50 -11.48 -6.57
N ILE A 248 9.48 -10.57 -6.44
CA ILE A 248 9.25 -9.19 -6.01
C ILE A 248 8.46 -8.44 -7.09
N TRP A 249 8.78 -8.68 -8.36
CA TRP A 249 8.04 -8.10 -9.49
C TRP A 249 6.59 -8.59 -9.54
N PHE A 250 6.36 -9.90 -9.42
CA PHE A 250 5.00 -10.45 -9.37
C PHE A 250 4.22 -9.92 -8.16
N ALA A 251 4.86 -9.89 -6.99
CA ALA A 251 4.33 -9.33 -5.77
C ALA A 251 3.85 -7.88 -5.95
N LEU A 252 4.68 -7.06 -6.59
CA LEU A 252 4.38 -5.66 -6.89
C LEU A 252 3.20 -5.52 -7.85
N LEU A 253 3.12 -6.36 -8.89
CA LEU A 253 1.98 -6.35 -9.81
C LEU A 253 0.66 -6.68 -9.12
N VAL A 254 0.66 -7.68 -8.23
CA VAL A 254 -0.53 -7.98 -7.41
C VAL A 254 -0.88 -6.78 -6.53
N LEU A 255 0.12 -6.14 -5.91
CA LEU A 255 -0.13 -4.99 -5.04
C LEU A 255 -0.80 -3.83 -5.81
N ILE A 256 -0.32 -3.54 -7.03
CA ILE A 256 -0.91 -2.53 -7.91
C ILE A 256 -2.33 -2.95 -8.35
N ASN A 257 -2.54 -4.23 -8.66
CA ASN A 257 -3.85 -4.75 -9.03
C ASN A 257 -4.87 -4.60 -7.87
N MET A 258 -4.43 -4.90 -6.65
CA MET A 258 -5.22 -4.72 -5.42
C MET A 258 -5.56 -3.25 -5.14
N GLU A 259 -4.69 -2.33 -5.54
CA GLU A 259 -4.93 -0.88 -5.49
C GLU A 259 -6.02 -0.46 -6.48
N ILE A 260 -5.93 -0.90 -7.74
CA ILE A 260 -6.91 -0.59 -8.80
C ILE A 260 -8.32 -1.04 -8.38
N ARG A 261 -8.42 -2.22 -7.76
CA ARG A 261 -9.67 -2.77 -7.23
C ARG A 261 -10.22 -2.02 -6.00
N ALA A 262 -9.38 -1.29 -5.26
CA ALA A 262 -9.81 -0.64 -4.03
C ALA A 262 -10.71 0.59 -4.24
N ASN A 263 -10.89 1.03 -5.50
CA ASN A 263 -11.62 2.23 -5.93
C ASN A 263 -12.78 1.90 -6.86
#